data_AF-A0A382J2F9-F1
#
_entry.id   AF-A0A382J2F9-F1
#
_cell.length_a   1.000
_cell.length_b   1.000
_cell.length_c   1.000
_cell.angle_alpha   90.00
_cell.angle_beta   90.00
_cell.angle_gamma   90.00
#
_symmetry.space_group_name_H-M   'P 1'
#
loop_
_entity.id
_entity.type
_entity.pdbx_description
1 polymer ?
#
loop_
_entity_poly.entity_id
_entity_poly.type
_entity_poly.pdbx_seq_one_letter_code
_entity_poly.pdbx_strand_id
1 'polypeptide(L)' 'MAKYFKDIYEALSTMLTGMGITWMHMIHIRRDNVTLQYPEEKWPRPERNIGFDHSSYNVIRSRLHVDMD' A
#
# COMPACT_ATOMS: atom_id res chain seq x y z
N MET A 1 -38.92 16.88 20.43
CA MET A 1 -38.86 15.39 20.33
C MET A 1 -38.61 14.90 18.91
N ALA A 2 -39.29 15.38 17.87
CA ALA A 2 -39.08 14.91 16.49
C ALA A 2 -37.62 15.02 15.98
N LYS A 3 -36.95 16.15 16.27
CA LYS A 3 -35.54 16.34 15.91
C LYS A 3 -34.61 15.31 16.58
N TYR A 4 -34.81 15.03 17.87
CA TYR A 4 -34.03 14.03 18.61
C TYR A 4 -34.11 12.64 17.98
N PHE A 5 -35.31 12.19 17.62
CA PHE A 5 -35.48 10.90 16.91
C PHE A 5 -34.91 10.92 15.50
N LYS A 6 -34.98 12.05 14.80
CA LYS A 6 -34.35 12.23 13.49
C LYS A 6 -32.82 12.10 13.59
N ASP A 7 -32.20 12.76 14.56
CA ASP A 7 -30.75 12.74 14.76
C ASP A 7 -30.26 11.31 15.12
N ILE A 8 -31.02 10.57 15.94
CA ILE A 8 -30.72 9.15 16.24
C ILE A 8 -30.81 8.29 14.99
N TYR A 9 -31.87 8.46 14.19
CA TYR A 9 -32.05 7.70 12.96
C TYR A 9 -30.92 7.98 11.95
N GLU A 10 -30.52 9.25 11.82
CA GLU A 10 -29.41 9.66 10.97
C GLU A 10 -28.08 9.04 11.42
N ALA A 11 -27.80 9.04 12.72
CA ALA A 11 -26.60 8.40 13.27
C ALA A 11 -26.59 6.89 13.02
N LEU A 12 -27.70 6.20 13.31
CA LEU A 12 -27.81 4.75 13.11
C LEU A 12 -27.69 4.36 11.64
N SER A 13 -28.37 5.10 10.75
CA SER A 13 -28.33 4.83 9.31
C SER A 13 -26.92 5.03 8.73
N THR A 14 -26.20 6.07 9.17
CA THR A 14 -24.82 6.33 8.75
C THR A 14 -23.89 5.22 9.22
N MET A 15 -24.03 4.79 10.49
CA MET A 15 -23.24 3.71 11.06
C MET A 15 -23.47 2.38 10.33
N LEU A 16 -24.74 2.01 10.10
CA LEU A 16 -25.10 0.80 9.36
C LEU A 16 -24.58 0.83 7.92
N THR A 17 -24.62 1.99 7.27
CA THR A 17 -24.04 2.17 5.93
C THR A 17 -22.53 1.89 5.94
N GLY A 18 -21.79 2.48 6.89
CA GLY A 18 -20.35 2.23 7.04
C GLY A 18 -20.03 0.75 7.31
N MET A 19 -20.81 0.10 8.18
CA MET A 19 -20.67 -1.33 8.46
C MET A 19 -20.94 -2.18 7.22
N GLY A 20 -21.95 -1.84 6.41
CA GLY A 20 -22.27 -2.55 5.16
C GLY A 20 -21.11 -2.52 4.16
N ILE A 21 -20.44 -1.37 4.03
CA ILE A 21 -19.24 -1.22 3.19
C ILE A 21 -18.10 -2.10 3.72
N THR A 22 -17.84 -2.06 5.04
CA THR A 22 -16.81 -2.90 5.68
C THR A 22 -17.11 -4.38 5.47
N TRP A 23 -18.37 -4.80 5.64
CA TRP A 23 -18.80 -6.18 5.43
C TRP A 23 -18.61 -6.63 3.98
N MET A 24 -18.97 -5.78 3.01
CA MET A 24 -18.70 -6.01 1.60
C MET A 24 -17.21 -6.26 1.33
N HIS A 25 -16.32 -5.43 1.88
CA HIS A 25 -14.87 -5.62 1.71
C HIS A 25 -14.38 -6.91 2.35
N MET A 26 -14.89 -7.28 3.54
CA MET A 26 -14.52 -8.53 4.19
C MET A 26 -14.93 -9.77 3.37
N ILE A 27 -16.12 -9.77 2.76
CA ILE A 27 -16.55 -10.87 1.88
C ILE A 27 -15.68 -10.95 0.62
N HIS A 28 -15.30 -9.80 0.05
CA HIS A 28 -14.55 -9.73 -1.21
C HIS A 28 -13.02 -9.77 -1.03
N ILE A 29 -12.52 -9.93 0.20
CA ILE A 29 -11.08 -9.83 0.52
C ILE A 29 -10.19 -10.77 -0.29
N ARG A 30 -10.69 -11.94 -0.71
CA ARG A 30 -9.93 -12.91 -1.52
C ARG A 30 -9.87 -12.54 -3.00
N ARG A 31 -10.79 -11.72 -3.50
CA ARG A 31 -10.87 -11.32 -4.91
C ARG A 31 -10.19 -9.97 -5.15
N ASP A 32 -10.36 -9.04 -4.21
CA ASP A 32 -9.86 -7.67 -4.31
C ASP A 32 -8.70 -7.41 -3.32
N ASN A 33 -7.87 -8.42 -3.06
CA ASN A 33 -6.67 -8.22 -2.24
C ASN A 33 -5.65 -7.36 -2.98
N VAL A 34 -5.33 -6.20 -2.42
CA VAL A 34 -4.33 -5.26 -2.97
C VAL A 34 -2.93 -5.49 -2.35
N THR A 35 -2.79 -6.45 -1.44
CA THR A 35 -1.53 -6.77 -0.77
C THR A 35 -0.82 -7.92 -1.46
N LEU A 36 0.53 -7.83 -1.53
CA LEU A 36 1.40 -8.91 -1.96
C LEU A 36 2.18 -9.46 -0.76
N GLN A 37 2.19 -10.77 -0.58
CA GLN A 37 2.92 -11.45 0.48
C GLN A 37 4.38 -11.71 0.08
N TYR A 38 5.29 -10.84 0.55
CA TYR A 38 6.73 -11.08 0.42
C TYR A 38 7.17 -12.29 1.25
N PRO A 39 8.15 -13.11 0.81
CA PRO A 39 8.97 -12.99 -0.40
C PRO A 39 8.37 -13.59 -1.67
N GLU A 40 7.27 -14.34 -1.56
CA GLU A 40 6.70 -15.11 -2.67
C GLU A 40 6.09 -14.20 -3.74
N GLU A 41 5.36 -13.17 -3.32
CA GLU A 41 4.72 -12.20 -4.20
C GLU A 41 5.51 -10.89 -4.23
N LYS A 42 5.89 -10.44 -5.42
CA LYS A 42 6.67 -9.22 -5.63
C LYS A 42 6.04 -8.36 -6.72
N TRP A 43 6.00 -7.05 -6.48
CA TRP A 43 5.62 -6.10 -7.51
C TRP A 43 6.61 -6.17 -8.69
N PRO A 44 6.14 -6.02 -9.94
CA PRO A 44 7.04 -5.82 -11.06
C PRO A 44 7.87 -4.57 -10.77
N ARG A 45 9.20 -4.70 -10.83
CA ARG A 45 10.06 -3.54 -10.66
C ARG A 45 9.91 -2.68 -11.91
N PRO A 46 9.44 -1.43 -11.81
CA PRO A 46 9.40 -0.55 -12.96
C PRO A 46 10.81 -0.34 -13.49
N GLU A 47 10.95 -0.06 -14.78
CA GLU A 47 12.22 0.39 -15.33
C GLU A 47 12.60 1.70 -14.65
N ARG A 48 13.71 1.67 -13.92
CA ARG A 48 14.21 2.78 -13.14
C ARG A 48 15.48 3.28 -13.82
N ASN A 49 15.45 4.49 -14.39
CA ASN A 49 16.68 5.18 -14.78
C ASN A 49 17.29 5.88 -13.54
N ILE A 50 17.51 5.12 -12.47
CA ILE A 50 18.18 5.59 -11.26
C ILE A 50 19.17 4.53 -10.79
N GLY A 51 20.39 4.98 -10.57
CA GLY A 51 21.57 4.14 -10.42
C GLY A 51 22.62 4.50 -11.47
N PHE A 52 23.75 3.81 -11.41
CA PHE A 52 24.78 3.87 -12.44
C PHE A 52 24.55 2.67 -13.39
N ASP A 53 24.90 2.80 -14.67
CA ASP A 53 24.82 1.66 -15.61
C ASP A 53 25.69 0.50 -15.11
N HIS A 54 25.23 -0.75 -15.18
CA HIS A 54 25.96 -1.89 -14.63
C HIS A 54 27.40 -2.00 -15.18
N SER A 55 27.63 -1.51 -16.40
CA SER A 55 28.95 -1.35 -17.02
C SER A 55 29.92 -0.48 -16.21
N SER A 56 29.39 0.50 -15.47
CA SER A 56 30.12 1.49 -14.69
C SER A 56 30.34 1.05 -13.24
N TYR A 57 29.83 -0.12 -12.81
CA TYR A 57 29.95 -0.59 -11.43
C TYR A 57 31.40 -0.72 -10.99
N ASN A 58 32.23 -1.34 -11.85
CA ASN A 58 33.62 -1.62 -11.56
C ASN A 58 34.45 -0.34 -11.44
N VAL A 59 34.11 0.70 -12.20
CA VAL A 59 34.76 2.02 -12.15
C VAL A 59 34.41 2.78 -10.88
N ILE A 60 33.16 2.68 -10.41
CA ILE A 60 32.74 3.32 -9.16
C ILE A 60 33.37 2.59 -7.96
N ARG A 61 33.40 1.26 -7.97
CA ARG A 61 34.08 0.44 -6.94
C ARG A 61 35.56 0.79 -6.84
N SER A 62 36.27 0.93 -7.96
CA SER A 62 37.70 1.25 -7.94
C SER A 62 37.98 2.67 -7.42
N ARG A 63 37.03 3.61 -7.58
CA ARG A 63 37.16 4.99 -7.09
C ARG A 63 36.70 5.19 -5.63
N LEU A 64 35.89 4.26 -5.10
CA LEU A 64 35.42 4.27 -3.71
C LEU A 64 36.36 3.53 -2.75
N HIS A 65 37.51 3.04 -3.22
CA HIS A 65 38.58 2.61 -2.33
C HIS A 65 39.14 3.88 -1.65
N VAL A 66 38.60 4.19 -0.47
CA VAL A 66 39.17 5.19 0.41
C VAL A 66 40.40 4.54 1.02
N ASP A 67 41.59 5.06 0.69
CA ASP A 67 42.83 4.71 1.39
C ASP A 67 42.62 5.12 2.86
N MET A 68 42.25 4.15 3.71
CA MET A 68 42.27 4.30 5.16
C MET A 68 43.67 3.90 5.62
N ASP A 69 44.54 4.90 5.70
CA ASP A 69 45.82 4.81 6.43
C ASP A 69 45.57 5.06 7.93
#